data_AF-A0A9P6RX34-F1
#
_entry.id   AF-A0A9P6RX34-F1
#
_cell.length_a   1.000
_cell.length_b   1.000
_cell.length_c   1.000
_cell.angle_alpha   90.00
_cell.angle_beta   90.00
_cell.angle_gamma   90.00
#
_symmetry.space_group_name_H-M   'P 1'
#
loop_
_entity.id
_entity.type
_entity.pdbx_description
1 polymer ?
#
loop_
_entity_poly.entity_id
_entity_poly.type
_entity_poly.pdbx_seq_one_letter_code
_entity_poly.pdbx_strand_id
1 'polypeptide(L)'
;MSNSAQPDPRSQDPDWAPAPRAHVQYSKPAKQAAQGEDQQAGDNDEEEEEDEYEKRIARTGCAAENEALQMCYAEKHDWRACKDAMTAFRDCWKRNGNVQAEV
;
A
#
# COMPACT_ATOMS: atom_id res chain seq x y z
N MET A 1 -1.25 12.41 -35.82
CA MET A 1 -1.53 12.92 -34.47
C MET A 1 -1.45 11.73 -33.53
N SER A 2 -0.25 11.38 -33.07
CA SER A 2 -0.08 10.26 -32.14
C SER A 2 0.26 10.84 -30.78
N ASN A 3 -0.72 10.79 -29.88
CA ASN A 3 -0.59 11.26 -28.52
C ASN A 3 0.26 10.23 -27.74
N SER A 4 1.55 10.51 -27.61
CA SER A 4 2.46 9.72 -26.78
C SER A 4 2.17 10.02 -25.31
N ALA A 5 1.35 9.18 -24.68
CA ALA A 5 1.26 9.14 -23.22
C ALA A 5 2.63 8.69 -22.68
N GLN A 6 3.26 9.52 -21.85
CA GLN A 6 4.54 9.18 -21.24
C GLN A 6 4.37 8.06 -20.19
N PRO A 7 5.35 7.15 -20.06
CA PRO A 7 5.27 6.03 -19.13
C PRO A 7 5.33 6.48 -17.66
N ASP A 8 4.62 5.74 -16.82
CA ASP A 8 4.45 5.97 -15.38
C ASP A 8 5.79 5.77 -14.63
N PRO A 9 6.21 6.70 -13.74
CA PRO A 9 7.52 6.66 -13.10
C PRO A 9 7.76 5.44 -12.19
N ARG A 10 6.71 4.69 -11.78
CA ARG A 10 6.85 3.45 -10.99
C ARG A 10 7.36 2.24 -11.80
N SER A 11 7.46 2.34 -13.12
CA SER A 11 8.01 1.25 -13.96
C SER A 11 9.54 1.19 -14.00
N GLN A 12 10.25 1.96 -13.16
CA GLN A 12 11.71 2.05 -13.16
C GLN A 12 12.38 1.43 -11.92
N ASP A 13 11.60 0.90 -10.97
CA ASP A 13 12.15 0.22 -9.80
C ASP A 13 12.55 -1.22 -10.17
N PRO A 14 13.85 -1.60 -10.09
CA PRO A 14 14.33 -2.89 -10.59
C PRO A 14 13.99 -4.09 -9.68
N ASP A 15 13.49 -3.84 -8.46
CA ASP A 15 13.25 -4.89 -7.45
C ASP A 15 11.87 -5.55 -7.49
N TRP A 16 10.93 -5.10 -8.34
CA TRP A 16 9.59 -5.70 -8.43
C TRP A 16 9.38 -6.62 -9.64
N ALA A 17 10.39 -6.80 -10.50
CA ALA A 17 10.27 -7.70 -11.65
C ALA A 17 10.24 -9.18 -11.20
N PRO A 18 9.22 -9.98 -11.57
CA PRO A 18 9.24 -11.41 -11.26
C PRO A 18 10.37 -12.08 -12.06
N ALA A 19 11.40 -12.55 -11.36
CA ALA A 19 12.56 -13.15 -12.01
C ALA A 19 12.15 -14.34 -12.89
N PRO A 20 12.68 -14.48 -14.12
CA PRO A 20 12.42 -15.66 -14.94
C PRO A 20 13.06 -16.89 -14.25
N ARG A 21 12.26 -17.94 -13.99
CA ARG A 21 12.72 -19.19 -13.35
C ARG A 21 13.80 -19.88 -14.22
N ALA A 22 15.07 -19.58 -13.97
CA ALA A 22 16.20 -20.39 -14.40
C ALA A 22 16.49 -21.47 -13.34
N HIS A 23 16.72 -22.71 -13.76
CA HIS A 23 17.10 -23.82 -12.89
C HIS A 23 18.58 -23.68 -12.51
N VAL A 24 18.85 -22.89 -11.48
CA VAL A 24 20.21 -22.73 -10.95
C VAL A 24 20.53 -23.91 -10.03
N GLN A 25 21.51 -24.73 -10.40
CA GLN A 25 22.12 -25.70 -9.49
C GLN A 25 22.95 -24.92 -8.46
N TYR A 26 22.33 -24.60 -7.33
CA TYR A 26 22.91 -23.74 -6.31
C TYR A 26 24.00 -24.48 -5.52
N SER A 27 25.26 -24.15 -5.79
CA SER A 27 26.36 -24.50 -4.89
C SER A 27 26.42 -23.45 -3.77
N LYS A 28 25.91 -23.84 -2.61
CA LYS A 28 25.73 -23.01 -1.40
C LYS A 28 27.09 -22.66 -0.77
N PRO A 29 27.52 -21.38 -0.71
CA PRO A 29 28.64 -21.02 0.15
C PRO A 29 28.14 -20.86 1.58
N ALA A 30 28.79 -21.56 2.51
CA ALA A 30 28.54 -21.43 3.94
C ALA A 30 29.20 -20.15 4.46
N LYS A 31 28.41 -19.20 4.96
CA LYS A 31 28.93 -18.09 5.77
C LYS A 31 27.97 -17.77 6.93
N GLN A 32 28.27 -18.45 8.03
CA GLN A 32 28.37 -18.03 9.43
C GLN A 32 27.32 -17.07 10.02
N ALA A 33 26.83 -17.52 11.18
CA ALA A 33 25.75 -16.97 11.99
C ALA A 33 26.08 -15.63 12.67
N ALA A 34 25.10 -14.71 12.62
CA ALA A 34 24.91 -13.58 13.52
C ALA A 34 23.39 -13.32 13.54
N GLN A 35 22.64 -13.85 14.51
CA GLN A 35 22.22 -13.20 15.76
C GLN A 35 21.31 -11.97 15.56
N GLY A 36 20.02 -12.11 15.89
CA GLY A 36 19.18 -11.02 16.42
C GLY A 36 17.85 -10.74 15.70
N GLU A 37 16.87 -11.63 15.80
CA GLU A 37 15.46 -11.27 15.62
C GLU A 37 14.92 -10.88 17.00
N ASP A 38 14.95 -9.59 17.33
CA ASP A 38 14.28 -9.06 18.53
C ASP A 38 12.80 -8.82 18.21
N GLN A 39 12.00 -9.84 18.50
CA GLN A 39 10.56 -9.67 18.71
C GLN A 39 10.41 -8.93 20.04
N GLN A 40 10.22 -7.61 19.97
CA GLN A 40 9.96 -6.82 21.14
C GLN A 40 8.51 -7.05 21.60
N ALA A 41 8.35 -8.05 22.48
CA ALA A 41 7.18 -8.19 23.34
C ALA A 41 7.26 -7.12 24.44
N GLY A 42 6.40 -6.11 24.33
CA GLY A 42 6.16 -5.06 25.33
C GLY A 42 4.72 -5.11 25.81
N ASP A 43 4.56 -5.18 27.13
CA ASP A 43 3.37 -5.44 27.93
C ASP A 43 2.39 -4.25 28.02
N ASN A 44 1.08 -4.59 28.12
CA ASN A 44 -0.08 -3.78 28.53
C ASN A 44 -0.79 -2.87 27.50
N ASP A 45 -1.65 -3.47 26.68
CA ASP A 45 -3.11 -3.31 26.74
C ASP A 45 -3.73 -4.28 25.73
N GLU A 46 -4.89 -4.86 26.03
CA GLU A 46 -5.66 -5.71 25.11
C GLU A 46 -6.32 -4.85 24.00
N GLU A 47 -5.57 -3.93 23.41
CA GLU A 47 -5.94 -3.16 22.22
C GLU A 47 -5.49 -3.98 21.00
N GLU A 48 -6.46 -4.67 20.40
CA GLU A 48 -6.37 -5.41 19.14
C GLU A 48 -5.42 -4.71 18.13
N GLU A 49 -4.57 -5.48 17.43
CA GLU A 49 -3.61 -5.00 16.42
C GLU A 49 -4.32 -4.30 15.24
N GLU A 50 -4.88 -3.13 15.46
CA GLU A 50 -5.35 -2.27 14.38
C GLU A 50 -4.10 -1.73 13.69
N ASP A 51 -3.95 -2.00 12.39
CA ASP A 51 -2.75 -1.62 11.66
C ASP A 51 -2.58 -0.08 11.65
N GLU A 52 -1.34 0.38 11.53
CA GLU A 52 -1.05 1.83 11.53
C GLU A 52 -1.73 2.58 10.37
N TYR A 53 -2.12 1.88 9.29
CA TYR A 53 -2.85 2.47 8.19
C TYR A 53 -4.31 2.77 8.58
N GLU A 54 -4.99 1.83 9.22
CA GLU A 54 -6.38 1.92 9.62
C GLU A 54 -6.54 2.93 10.75
N LYS A 55 -5.63 2.92 11.74
CA LYS A 55 -5.53 3.97 12.77
C LYS A 55 -5.42 5.37 12.17
N ARG A 56 -4.63 5.54 11.11
CA ARG A 56 -4.50 6.83 10.42
C ARG A 56 -5.80 7.22 9.72
N ILE A 57 -6.45 6.29 9.01
CA ILE A 57 -7.70 6.56 8.32
C ILE A 57 -8.81 6.92 9.30
N ALA A 58 -8.92 6.23 10.43
CA ALA A 58 -9.89 6.56 11.48
C ALA A 58 -9.74 8.02 11.96
N ARG A 59 -8.49 8.50 12.14
CA ARG A 59 -8.19 9.88 12.54
C ARG A 59 -8.54 10.95 11.50
N THR A 60 -8.72 10.56 10.23
CA THR A 60 -9.00 11.52 9.13
C THR A 60 -10.47 11.95 9.07
N GLY A 61 -11.37 11.22 9.75
CA GLY A 61 -12.83 11.39 9.63
C GLY A 61 -13.42 10.99 8.28
N CYS A 62 -12.67 10.23 7.46
CA CYS A 62 -13.07 9.76 6.13
C CYS A 62 -13.04 8.23 5.99
N ALA A 63 -13.19 7.51 7.11
CA ALA A 63 -13.12 6.05 7.15
C ALA A 63 -14.22 5.39 6.29
N ALA A 64 -15.45 5.92 6.31
CA ALA A 64 -16.56 5.40 5.52
C ALA A 64 -16.29 5.48 4.01
N GLU A 65 -15.79 6.62 3.52
CA GLU A 65 -15.43 6.75 2.09
C GLU A 65 -14.21 5.89 1.72
N ASN A 66 -13.29 5.64 2.65
CA ASN A 66 -12.19 4.70 2.44
C ASN A 66 -12.70 3.26 2.32
N GLU A 67 -13.55 2.82 3.25
CA GLU A 67 -14.15 1.48 3.22
C GLU A 67 -14.95 1.27 1.93
N ALA A 68 -15.76 2.25 1.51
CA ALA A 68 -16.48 2.19 0.24
C ALA A 68 -15.55 2.02 -0.97
N LEU A 69 -14.38 2.68 -0.95
CA LEU A 69 -13.36 2.52 -1.99
C LEU A 69 -12.71 1.13 -1.95
N GLN A 70 -12.35 0.64 -0.76
CA GLN A 70 -11.80 -0.71 -0.57
C GLN A 70 -12.79 -1.78 -1.03
N MET A 71 -14.06 -1.66 -0.68
CA MET A 71 -15.14 -2.55 -1.11
C MET A 71 -15.33 -2.54 -2.63
N CYS A 72 -15.34 -1.36 -3.27
CA CYS A 72 -15.42 -1.28 -4.73
C CYS A 72 -14.26 -2.02 -5.40
N TYR A 73 -13.03 -1.88 -4.88
CA TYR A 73 -11.89 -2.61 -5.40
C TYR A 73 -11.96 -4.11 -5.10
N ALA A 74 -12.47 -4.50 -3.93
CA ALA A 74 -12.66 -5.91 -3.58
C ALA A 74 -13.67 -6.60 -4.52
N GLU A 75 -14.70 -5.89 -4.97
CA GLU A 75 -15.69 -6.42 -5.93
C GLU A 75 -15.17 -6.45 -7.37
N LYS A 76 -14.54 -5.36 -7.82
CA LYS A 76 -14.21 -5.18 -9.24
C LYS A 76 -12.78 -5.58 -9.60
N HIS A 77 -11.89 -5.57 -8.61
CA HIS A 77 -10.44 -5.71 -8.78
C HIS A 77 -9.82 -4.73 -9.80
N ASP A 78 -10.51 -3.62 -10.08
CA ASP A 78 -10.04 -2.55 -10.97
C ASP A 78 -10.36 -1.19 -10.36
N TRP A 79 -9.31 -0.50 -9.91
CA TRP A 79 -9.42 0.83 -9.32
C TRP A 79 -9.97 1.88 -10.30
N ARG A 80 -9.81 1.68 -11.62
CA ARG A 80 -10.36 2.60 -12.64
C ARG A 80 -11.88 2.56 -12.67
N ALA A 81 -12.46 1.40 -12.36
CA ALA A 81 -13.90 1.20 -12.25
C ALA A 81 -14.48 1.74 -10.92
N CYS A 82 -13.63 2.25 -10.03
CA CYS A 82 -13.98 2.81 -8.71
C CYS A 82 -13.78 4.34 -8.64
N LYS A 83 -13.81 5.02 -9.78
CA LYS A 83 -13.61 6.47 -9.89
C LYS A 83 -14.56 7.29 -9.01
N ASP A 84 -15.81 6.85 -8.87
CA ASP A 84 -16.81 7.55 -8.06
C ASP A 84 -16.48 7.44 -6.56
N ALA A 85 -16.15 6.23 -6.07
CA ALA A 85 -15.71 6.02 -4.69
C ALA A 85 -14.41 6.79 -4.38
N MET A 86 -13.46 6.81 -5.33
CA MET A 86 -12.23 7.60 -5.23
C MET A 86 -12.51 9.09 -5.13
N THR A 87 -13.50 9.60 -5.89
CA THR A 87 -13.90 11.01 -5.84
C THR A 87 -14.54 11.36 -4.50
N ALA A 88 -15.44 10.50 -4.00
CA ALA A 88 -16.05 10.67 -2.68
C ALA A 88 -15.00 10.74 -1.56
N PHE A 89 -14.01 9.83 -1.57
CA PHE A 89 -12.93 9.85 -0.60
C PHE A 89 -12.10 11.14 -0.69
N ARG A 90 -11.72 11.58 -1.89
CA ARG A 90 -10.97 12.84 -2.09
C ARG A 90 -11.76 14.07 -1.64
N ASP A 91 -13.07 14.09 -1.87
CA ASP A 91 -13.92 15.19 -1.43
C ASP A 91 -14.06 15.21 0.09
N CYS A 92 -14.20 14.05 0.74
CA CYS A 92 -14.10 13.94 2.20
C CYS A 92 -12.77 14.49 2.71
N TRP A 93 -11.67 14.04 2.10
CA TRP A 93 -10.32 14.42 2.49
C TRP A 93 -10.11 15.94 2.48
N LYS A 94 -10.62 16.62 1.45
CA LYS A 94 -10.60 18.08 1.35
C LYS A 94 -11.47 18.76 2.41
N ARG A 95 -12.70 18.27 2.63
CA ARG A 95 -13.64 18.83 3.63
C ARG A 95 -13.06 18.76 5.05
N ASN A 96 -12.33 17.70 5.37
CA ASN A 96 -11.73 17.49 6.69
C ASN A 96 -10.34 18.12 6.82
N GLY A 97 -9.88 18.88 5.82
CA GLY A 97 -8.61 19.62 5.90
C GLY A 97 -7.37 18.72 5.85
N ASN A 98 -7.49 17.47 5.39
CA ASN A 98 -6.38 16.52 5.31
C ASN A 98 -5.42 16.81 4.13
N VAL A 99 -5.54 17.96 3.48
CA VAL A 99 -4.72 18.35 2.33
C VAL A 99 -3.25 18.43 2.73
N GLN A 100 -2.44 17.48 2.26
CA GLN A 100 -1.00 17.61 2.29
C GLN A 100 -0.61 18.61 1.19
N ALA A 101 0.38 19.47 1.46
CA ALA A 101 0.94 20.35 0.44
C ALA A 101 1.37 19.49 -0.77
N GLU A 102 0.89 19.85 -1.95
CA GLU A 102 1.20 19.16 -3.21
C GLU A 102 2.73 19.06 -3.36
N VAL A 103 3.24 17.84 -3.56
CA VAL A 103 4.62 17.56 -4.02
C VAL A 103 4.71 17.69 -5.54
#